data_AF-E9AN32-F1
#
_entry.id   AF-E9AN32-F1
#
_cell.length_a   1.000
_cell.length_b   1.000
_cell.length_c   1.000
_cell.angle_alpha   90.00
_cell.angle_beta   90.00
_cell.angle_gamma   90.00
#
_symmetry.space_group_name_H-M   'P 1'
#
loop_
_entity.id
_entity.type
_entity.pdbx_description
1 polymer ?
#
loop_
_entity_poly.entity_id
_entity_poly.type
_entity_poly.pdbx_seq_one_letter_code
_entity_poly.pdbx_strand_id
1 'polypeptide(L)'
;MKPVASNRVSAPVTHDDLRRDLDSEVLELQHDKSLSREERAARKKELLKRQAVMEDERERRAIATLERRLPRPDWYSSDDEDEFQDDVEATKISELKTQPEGGAGLVFCVAYTVLSAAAFIFHVTSSCPIPWMRSKSGRKYGVWGATGGGQPDLKVSDIHDCSYEMQYWQAAAAMSVSATFASFGAMISGVLLCVNKGHMGASFILSFYSFFFSLVSWALVVALYHSFRCGKGAFASGVAHLDAGFALTLIGCVTHIAAFTVLSVHFFKYWTRSINSGKTRAVRFIYVAVSVATIFFYSVGQAYTMWSKTFPQVEASVSLWHVRIYDRKTRLSTFLSHSTYQCPAITHSMKAAAALMIVSIVWLFCAVVLGTGACYKSQYIKASISFGYASCIFSLAAWITLLVTWNGRLCTGATPSGQSSWTDMGYNGIPSGIPNAQIDFSGYSLHEGFGLIVGGWVISTMALIFNTALWDI
;
A
#
# COMPACT_ATOMS: atom_id res chain seq x y z
N MET A 1 -4.22 -14.32 -51.77
CA MET A 1 -4.60 -14.88 -50.46
C MET A 1 -5.00 -16.33 -50.67
N LYS A 2 -4.28 -17.28 -50.07
CA LYS A 2 -4.67 -18.70 -50.09
C LYS A 2 -5.81 -18.92 -49.07
N PRO A 3 -6.83 -19.73 -49.37
CA PRO A 3 -7.90 -20.00 -48.43
C PRO A 3 -7.37 -20.85 -47.27
N VAL A 4 -7.70 -20.43 -46.05
CA VAL A 4 -7.41 -21.15 -44.81
C VAL A 4 -8.27 -22.41 -44.79
N ALA A 5 -7.62 -23.57 -44.74
CA ALA A 5 -8.28 -24.86 -44.59
C ALA A 5 -9.04 -24.88 -43.26
N SER A 6 -10.35 -25.08 -43.32
CA SER A 6 -11.22 -25.25 -42.17
C SER A 6 -10.75 -26.45 -41.33
N ASN A 7 -10.70 -26.24 -40.01
CA ASN A 7 -10.39 -27.26 -39.01
C ASN A 7 -11.11 -28.57 -39.31
N ARG A 8 -10.34 -29.67 -39.42
CA ARG A 8 -10.87 -31.03 -39.26
C ARG A 8 -11.48 -31.10 -37.86
N VAL A 9 -12.81 -31.09 -37.80
CA VAL A 9 -13.56 -31.49 -36.61
C VAL A 9 -13.05 -32.88 -36.22
N SER A 10 -12.43 -32.99 -35.06
CA SER A 10 -12.04 -34.28 -34.48
C SER A 10 -13.28 -35.16 -34.40
N ALA A 11 -13.19 -36.39 -34.90
CA ALA A 11 -14.30 -37.33 -34.90
C ALA A 11 -14.89 -37.46 -33.47
N PRO A 12 -16.23 -37.58 -33.34
CA PRO A 12 -16.89 -37.68 -32.04
C PRO A 12 -16.37 -38.91 -31.27
N VAL A 13 -16.07 -38.75 -29.98
CA VAL A 13 -15.60 -39.82 -29.10
C VAL A 13 -16.73 -40.82 -28.89
N THR A 14 -16.55 -42.06 -29.31
CA THR A 14 -17.56 -43.11 -29.15
C THR A 14 -17.47 -43.77 -27.79
N HIS A 15 -18.51 -44.51 -27.38
CA HIS A 15 -18.52 -45.23 -26.10
C HIS A 15 -17.44 -46.34 -26.06
N ASP A 16 -17.07 -46.89 -27.21
CA ASP A 16 -16.01 -47.89 -27.32
C ASP A 16 -14.63 -47.27 -27.14
N ASP A 17 -14.41 -46.04 -27.64
CA ASP A 17 -13.15 -45.31 -27.42
C ASP A 17 -12.87 -45.07 -25.94
N LEU A 18 -13.91 -44.77 -25.15
CA LEU A 18 -13.79 -44.57 -23.70
C LEU A 18 -13.41 -45.84 -22.93
N ARG A 19 -13.55 -47.03 -23.52
CA ARG A 19 -13.16 -48.30 -22.91
C ARG A 19 -11.76 -48.76 -23.32
N ARG A 20 -11.12 -48.10 -24.30
CA ARG A 20 -9.77 -48.46 -24.74
C ARG A 20 -8.73 -48.04 -23.71
N ASP A 21 -7.76 -48.92 -23.50
CA ASP A 21 -6.56 -48.64 -22.72
C ASP A 21 -5.49 -48.07 -23.67
N LEU A 22 -5.50 -46.75 -23.84
CA LEU A 22 -4.52 -46.10 -24.72
C LEU A 22 -3.10 -46.16 -24.16
N ASP A 23 -2.94 -46.33 -22.85
CA ASP A 23 -1.62 -46.43 -22.23
C ASP A 23 -0.94 -47.74 -22.64
N SER A 24 -1.70 -48.85 -22.69
CA SER A 24 -1.19 -50.10 -23.24
C SER A 24 -0.88 -50.00 -24.74
N GLU A 25 -1.72 -49.33 -25.53
CA GLU A 25 -1.45 -49.13 -26.97
C GLU A 25 -0.19 -48.28 -27.23
N VAL A 26 0.06 -47.26 -26.40
CA VAL A 26 1.29 -46.44 -26.49
C VAL A 26 2.53 -47.26 -26.12
N LEU A 27 2.43 -48.15 -25.13
CA LEU A 27 3.50 -49.06 -24.74
C LEU A 27 3.79 -50.10 -25.84
N GLU A 28 2.76 -50.69 -26.44
CA GLU A 28 2.90 -51.63 -27.55
C GLU A 28 3.57 -51.00 -28.78
N LEU A 29 3.19 -49.76 -29.12
CA LEU A 29 3.80 -48.98 -30.20
C LEU A 29 5.29 -48.68 -29.98
N GLN A 30 5.74 -48.64 -28.73
CA GLN A 30 7.15 -48.45 -28.41
C GLN A 30 7.98 -49.73 -28.69
N HIS A 31 7.36 -50.90 -28.52
CA HIS A 31 7.97 -52.21 -28.73
C HIS A 31 7.84 -52.76 -30.14
N ASP A 32 6.95 -52.18 -30.97
CA ASP A 32 6.80 -52.55 -32.37
C ASP A 32 8.03 -52.17 -33.21
N LYS A 33 8.80 -53.20 -33.62
CA LYS A 33 10.01 -53.05 -34.45
C LYS A 33 9.70 -52.98 -35.95
N SER A 34 8.44 -53.21 -36.36
CA SER A 34 8.04 -53.19 -37.77
C SER A 34 7.90 -51.78 -38.34
N LEU A 35 7.76 -50.77 -37.47
CA LEU A 35 7.56 -49.37 -37.83
C LEU A 35 8.85 -48.53 -37.78
N SER A 36 9.00 -47.63 -38.74
CA SER A 36 10.11 -46.67 -38.73
C SER A 36 10.03 -45.73 -37.51
N ARG A 37 11.16 -45.13 -37.11
CA ARG A 37 11.19 -44.23 -35.94
C ARG A 37 10.28 -43.01 -36.11
N GLU A 38 10.16 -42.48 -37.33
CA GLU A 38 9.31 -41.33 -37.64
C GLU A 38 7.82 -41.69 -37.57
N GLU A 39 7.43 -42.85 -38.09
CA GLU A 39 6.04 -43.34 -38.02
C GLU A 39 5.61 -43.63 -36.59
N ARG A 40 6.51 -44.18 -35.76
CA ARG A 40 6.25 -44.38 -34.32
C ARG A 40 6.03 -43.06 -33.58
N ALA A 41 6.85 -42.05 -33.86
CA ALA A 41 6.70 -40.74 -33.24
C ALA A 41 5.38 -40.05 -33.67
N ALA A 42 5.00 -40.17 -34.94
CA ALA A 42 3.74 -39.63 -35.45
C ALA A 42 2.51 -40.32 -34.83
N ARG A 43 2.50 -41.66 -34.79
CA ARG A 43 1.40 -42.44 -34.18
C ARG A 43 1.29 -42.18 -32.67
N LYS A 44 2.42 -42.14 -31.95
CA LYS A 44 2.42 -41.79 -30.52
C LYS A 44 1.84 -40.40 -30.27
N LYS A 45 2.18 -39.41 -31.08
CA LYS A 45 1.65 -38.05 -30.98
C LYS A 45 0.14 -37.99 -31.25
N GLU A 46 -0.37 -38.81 -32.18
CA GLU A 46 -1.81 -38.90 -32.43
C GLU A 46 -2.57 -39.56 -31.27
N LEU A 47 -2.03 -40.65 -30.71
CA LEU A 47 -2.64 -41.32 -29.56
C LEU A 47 -2.69 -40.42 -28.32
N LEU A 48 -1.61 -39.69 -28.01
CA LEU A 48 -1.59 -38.74 -26.89
C LEU A 48 -2.62 -37.61 -27.07
N LYS A 49 -2.84 -37.15 -28.31
CA LYS A 49 -3.90 -36.16 -28.59
C LYS A 49 -5.29 -36.75 -28.37
N ARG A 50 -5.52 -38.00 -28.77
CA ARG A 50 -6.81 -38.67 -28.53
C ARG A 50 -7.02 -38.94 -27.04
N GLN A 51 -5.98 -39.32 -26.31
CA GLN A 51 -6.02 -39.51 -24.86
C GLN A 51 -6.47 -38.25 -24.13
N ALA A 52 -5.89 -37.09 -24.47
CA ALA A 52 -6.30 -35.81 -23.87
C ALA A 52 -7.77 -35.47 -24.15
N VAL A 53 -8.29 -35.76 -25.35
CA VAL A 53 -9.70 -35.54 -25.70
C VAL A 53 -10.62 -36.50 -24.93
N MET A 54 -10.20 -37.75 -24.74
CA MET A 54 -10.99 -38.73 -23.98
C MET A 54 -10.98 -38.49 -22.48
N GLU A 55 -9.89 -37.97 -21.92
CA GLU A 55 -9.82 -37.56 -20.51
C GLU A 55 -10.78 -36.39 -20.22
N ASP A 56 -10.81 -35.36 -21.08
CA ASP A 56 -11.78 -34.26 -20.97
C ASP A 56 -13.23 -34.78 -21.01
N GLU A 57 -13.53 -35.74 -21.90
CA GLU A 57 -14.86 -36.34 -22.01
C GLU A 57 -15.21 -37.25 -20.81
N ARG A 58 -14.24 -37.99 -20.26
CA ARG A 58 -14.41 -38.77 -19.02
C ARG A 58 -14.71 -37.86 -17.83
N GLU A 59 -14.00 -36.73 -17.70
CA GLU A 59 -14.24 -35.74 -16.65
C GLU A 59 -15.64 -35.13 -16.79
N ARG A 60 -16.05 -34.72 -17.99
CA ARG A 60 -17.41 -34.20 -18.24
C ARG A 60 -18.50 -35.19 -17.82
N ARG A 61 -18.36 -36.48 -18.17
CA ARG A 61 -19.33 -37.51 -17.78
C ARG A 61 -19.29 -37.81 -16.27
N ALA A 62 -18.13 -37.77 -15.65
CA ALA A 62 -17.98 -37.93 -14.20
C ALA A 62 -18.67 -36.79 -13.44
N ILE A 63 -18.50 -35.54 -13.90
CA ILE A 63 -19.17 -34.36 -13.36
C ILE A 63 -20.68 -34.49 -13.53
N ALA A 64 -21.17 -34.79 -14.74
CA ALA A 64 -22.61 -34.97 -14.97
C ALA A 64 -23.24 -36.09 -14.11
N THR A 65 -22.48 -37.16 -13.84
CA THR A 65 -22.93 -38.26 -12.96
C THR A 65 -22.93 -37.84 -11.49
N LEU A 66 -21.95 -37.05 -11.04
CA LEU A 66 -21.90 -36.47 -9.69
C LEU A 66 -23.03 -35.47 -9.48
N GLU A 67 -23.30 -34.60 -10.45
CA GLU A 67 -24.41 -33.64 -10.43
C GLU A 67 -25.78 -34.31 -10.36
N ARG A 68 -25.94 -35.50 -10.97
CA ARG A 68 -27.16 -36.31 -10.83
C ARG A 68 -27.32 -36.96 -9.45
N ARG A 69 -26.23 -37.17 -8.71
CA ARG A 69 -26.25 -37.83 -7.38
C ARG A 69 -26.34 -36.84 -6.22
N LEU A 70 -25.99 -35.58 -6.44
CA LEU A 70 -26.09 -34.55 -5.41
C LEU A 70 -27.57 -34.13 -5.26
N PRO A 71 -28.12 -34.08 -4.02
CA PRO A 71 -29.45 -33.54 -3.79
C PRO A 71 -29.46 -32.08 -4.24
N ARG A 72 -30.23 -31.79 -5.30
CA ARG A 72 -30.41 -30.42 -5.79
C ARG A 72 -31.25 -29.66 -4.76
N PRO A 73 -30.78 -28.52 -4.24
CA PRO A 73 -31.59 -27.66 -3.39
C PRO A 73 -32.85 -27.18 -4.13
N ASP A 74 -33.97 -27.04 -3.42
CA ASP A 74 -35.30 -26.73 -3.96
C ASP A 74 -35.41 -25.41 -4.77
N TRP A 75 -34.38 -24.56 -4.77
CA TRP A 75 -34.34 -23.34 -5.60
C TRP A 75 -33.84 -23.58 -7.04
N TYR A 76 -33.55 -24.84 -7.40
CA TYR A 76 -33.14 -25.25 -8.75
C TYR A 76 -34.26 -25.91 -9.56
N SER A 77 -35.52 -25.60 -9.25
CA SER A 77 -36.68 -25.90 -10.09
C SER A 77 -37.18 -24.62 -10.75
N SER A 78 -36.67 -24.32 -11.93
CA SER A 78 -37.46 -23.61 -12.94
C SER A 78 -37.64 -24.57 -14.09
N ASP A 79 -38.84 -25.16 -14.13
CA ASP A 79 -39.46 -25.53 -15.40
C ASP A 79 -39.39 -24.31 -16.31
N ASP A 80 -38.58 -24.40 -17.35
CA ASP A 80 -38.76 -23.76 -18.64
C ASP A 80 -37.82 -24.50 -19.59
N GLU A 81 -38.41 -25.45 -20.32
CA GLU A 81 -37.84 -25.93 -21.57
C GLU A 81 -37.84 -24.75 -22.54
N ASP A 82 -36.66 -24.33 -22.98
CA ASP A 82 -36.47 -23.76 -24.32
C ASP A 82 -35.02 -24.04 -24.76
N GLU A 83 -34.89 -24.99 -25.68
CA GLU A 83 -33.86 -24.99 -26.72
C GLU A 83 -33.83 -23.60 -27.36
N PHE A 84 -32.74 -22.81 -27.21
CA PHE A 84 -32.24 -21.96 -28.29
C PHE A 84 -30.83 -21.40 -27.96
N GLN A 85 -29.92 -21.74 -28.87
CA GLN A 85 -28.82 -20.92 -29.40
C GLN A 85 -27.58 -20.61 -28.55
N ASP A 86 -26.49 -21.24 -29.00
CA ASP A 86 -25.15 -20.63 -29.14
C ASP A 86 -25.22 -19.11 -29.45
N ASP A 87 -24.21 -18.38 -28.97
CA ASP A 87 -23.94 -16.94 -29.19
C ASP A 87 -24.55 -15.92 -28.21
N VAL A 88 -24.64 -16.25 -26.92
CA VAL A 88 -24.51 -15.19 -25.90
C VAL A 88 -23.04 -15.04 -25.58
N GLU A 89 -22.39 -14.13 -26.32
CA GLU A 89 -21.14 -13.48 -25.93
C GLU A 89 -21.08 -13.40 -24.41
N ALA A 90 -20.02 -13.99 -23.84
CA ALA A 90 -19.58 -13.76 -22.48
C ALA A 90 -19.37 -12.25 -22.31
N THR A 91 -20.47 -11.54 -22.11
CA THR A 91 -20.50 -10.17 -21.67
C THR A 91 -19.86 -10.29 -20.31
N LYS A 92 -18.60 -9.88 -20.24
CA LYS A 92 -17.86 -9.59 -19.02
C LYS A 92 -18.71 -8.60 -18.22
N ILE A 93 -19.72 -9.10 -17.53
CA ILE A 93 -20.32 -8.43 -16.39
C ILE A 93 -19.15 -8.39 -15.42
N SER A 94 -18.43 -7.27 -15.44
CA SER A 94 -17.41 -6.90 -14.49
C SER A 94 -17.98 -7.22 -13.12
N GLU A 95 -17.61 -8.36 -12.54
CA GLU A 95 -18.41 -8.99 -11.50
C GLU A 95 -18.57 -8.04 -10.30
N LEU A 96 -17.67 -7.08 -10.07
CA LEU A 96 -17.80 -6.05 -9.01
C LEU A 96 -18.93 -5.01 -9.21
N LYS A 97 -19.76 -5.16 -10.24
CA LYS A 97 -20.95 -4.32 -10.51
C LYS A 97 -22.25 -4.93 -10.00
N THR A 98 -22.29 -6.21 -9.63
CA THR A 98 -23.54 -6.87 -9.27
C THR A 98 -23.82 -6.71 -7.77
N GLN A 99 -24.89 -5.97 -7.46
CA GLN A 99 -25.56 -6.06 -6.16
C GLN A 99 -25.96 -7.53 -5.92
N PRO A 100 -25.83 -8.05 -4.68
CA PRO A 100 -26.41 -9.34 -4.35
C PRO A 100 -27.93 -9.30 -4.56
N GLU A 101 -28.49 -10.39 -5.08
CA GLU A 101 -29.93 -10.53 -5.29
C GLU A 101 -30.69 -10.31 -3.97
N GLY A 102 -31.76 -9.49 -4.02
CA GLY A 102 -32.59 -9.17 -2.84
C GLY A 102 -32.29 -7.84 -2.13
N GLY A 103 -31.47 -6.95 -2.70
CA GLY A 103 -31.34 -5.54 -2.23
C GLY A 103 -30.58 -5.34 -0.91
N ALA A 104 -30.17 -6.40 -0.22
CA ALA A 104 -29.42 -6.33 1.04
C ALA A 104 -28.06 -5.60 0.91
N GLY A 105 -27.45 -5.61 -0.27
CA GLY A 105 -26.21 -4.86 -0.56
C GLY A 105 -26.41 -3.35 -0.69
N LEU A 106 -27.62 -2.89 -1.05
CA LEU A 106 -27.93 -1.47 -1.22
C LEU A 106 -27.76 -0.70 0.09
N VAL A 107 -28.14 -1.29 1.22
CA VAL A 107 -28.02 -0.67 2.56
C VAL A 107 -26.56 -0.32 2.86
N PHE A 108 -25.62 -1.20 2.53
CA PHE A 108 -24.18 -0.95 2.73
C PHE A 108 -23.66 0.14 1.81
N CYS A 109 -24.06 0.14 0.53
CA CYS A 109 -23.68 1.18 -0.43
C CYS A 109 -24.23 2.57 -0.02
N VAL A 110 -25.48 2.63 0.45
CA VAL A 110 -26.09 3.87 0.96
C VAL A 110 -25.36 4.35 2.21
N ALA A 111 -25.13 3.47 3.19
CA ALA A 111 -24.39 3.82 4.41
C ALA A 111 -22.97 4.33 4.09
N TYR A 112 -22.25 3.65 3.20
CA TYR A 112 -20.94 4.10 2.71
C TYR A 112 -21.02 5.50 2.08
N THR A 113 -22.04 5.75 1.24
CA THR A 113 -22.21 7.03 0.54
C THR A 113 -22.52 8.16 1.51
N VAL A 114 -23.40 7.93 2.49
CA VAL A 114 -23.75 8.91 3.53
C VAL A 114 -22.52 9.25 4.39
N LEU A 115 -21.77 8.24 4.85
CA LEU A 115 -20.55 8.46 5.62
C LEU A 115 -19.49 9.21 4.79
N SER A 116 -19.30 8.83 3.51
CA SER A 116 -18.37 9.52 2.62
C SER A 116 -18.76 10.98 2.36
N ALA A 117 -20.06 11.28 2.27
CA ALA A 117 -20.57 12.63 2.11
C ALA A 117 -20.37 13.46 3.39
N ALA A 118 -20.64 12.90 4.57
CA ALA A 118 -20.38 13.56 5.84
C ALA A 118 -18.89 13.85 6.03
N ALA A 119 -18.02 12.88 5.74
CA ALA A 119 -16.58 13.05 5.80
C ALA A 119 -16.08 14.12 4.82
N PHE A 120 -16.64 14.16 3.61
CA PHE A 120 -16.36 15.22 2.62
C PHE A 120 -16.68 16.60 3.17
N ILE A 121 -17.86 16.80 3.77
CA ILE A 121 -18.24 18.08 4.37
C ILE A 121 -17.21 18.49 5.42
N PHE A 122 -16.78 17.58 6.29
CA PHE A 122 -15.77 17.90 7.30
C PHE A 122 -14.41 18.26 6.70
N HIS A 123 -13.95 17.53 5.68
CA HIS A 123 -12.69 17.83 4.99
C HIS A 123 -12.73 19.12 4.19
N VAL A 124 -13.85 19.45 3.54
CA VAL A 124 -14.02 20.76 2.86
C VAL A 124 -13.98 21.86 3.91
N THR A 125 -14.73 21.70 4.99
CA THR A 125 -14.85 22.70 6.05
C THR A 125 -13.51 22.93 6.76
N SER A 126 -12.70 21.89 6.96
CA SER A 126 -11.36 22.03 7.54
C SER A 126 -10.33 22.61 6.56
N SER A 127 -10.46 22.34 5.26
CA SER A 127 -9.63 22.94 4.20
C SER A 127 -10.00 24.40 3.89
N CYS A 128 -11.18 24.88 4.28
CA CYS A 128 -11.55 26.29 4.26
C CYS A 128 -10.76 27.10 5.31
N PRO A 129 -10.82 28.45 5.32
CA PRO A 129 -10.07 29.31 6.26
C PRO A 129 -10.64 29.28 7.69
N ILE A 130 -10.86 28.09 8.25
CA ILE A 130 -11.17 27.86 9.66
C ILE A 130 -9.84 27.77 10.42
N PRO A 131 -9.73 28.38 11.61
CA PRO A 131 -8.54 28.24 12.44
C PRO A 131 -8.34 26.77 12.88
N TRP A 132 -7.14 26.26 12.65
CA TRP A 132 -6.68 24.98 13.17
C TRP A 132 -6.07 25.13 14.56
N MET A 133 -5.54 26.33 14.88
CA MET A 133 -5.09 26.70 16.21
C MET A 133 -5.49 28.14 16.54
N ARG A 134 -5.59 28.45 17.83
CA ARG A 134 -5.88 29.79 18.32
C ARG A 134 -4.96 30.15 19.49
N SER A 135 -4.36 31.33 19.43
CA SER A 135 -3.57 31.92 20.51
C SER A 135 -4.48 32.57 21.54
N LYS A 136 -4.00 32.65 22.79
CA LYS A 136 -4.61 33.49 23.84
C LYS A 136 -4.65 34.97 23.47
N SER A 137 -3.73 35.43 22.60
CA SER A 137 -3.75 36.79 22.04
C SER A 137 -4.86 37.02 21.02
N GLY A 138 -5.66 36.01 20.68
CA GLY A 138 -6.70 36.08 19.65
C GLY A 138 -6.18 35.85 18.23
N ARG A 139 -4.88 35.60 18.04
CA ARG A 139 -4.30 35.23 16.74
C ARG A 139 -4.77 33.83 16.34
N LYS A 140 -5.29 33.70 15.13
CA LYS A 140 -5.84 32.48 14.54
C LYS A 140 -4.83 31.92 13.56
N TYR A 141 -4.46 30.65 13.69
CA TYR A 141 -3.55 29.96 12.78
C TYR A 141 -4.34 28.92 12.00
N GLY A 142 -4.33 29.02 10.68
CA GLY A 142 -4.85 28.02 9.77
C GLY A 142 -3.75 27.53 8.83
N VAL A 143 -4.07 26.52 8.03
CA VAL A 143 -3.13 25.93 7.06
C VAL A 143 -2.68 26.88 5.96
N TRP A 144 -3.41 27.99 5.78
CA TRP A 144 -3.17 29.01 4.75
C TRP A 144 -2.42 30.24 5.27
N GLY A 145 -2.47 30.47 6.58
CA GLY A 145 -1.90 31.66 7.20
C GLY A 145 -2.35 31.88 8.63
N ALA A 146 -1.84 32.95 9.23
CA ALA A 146 -2.21 33.41 10.55
C ALA A 146 -2.79 34.82 10.49
N THR A 147 -3.95 35.04 11.11
CA THR A 147 -4.66 36.31 11.09
C THR A 147 -5.08 36.76 12.50
N GLY A 148 -5.22 38.08 12.67
CA GLY A 148 -5.68 38.67 13.93
C GLY A 148 -4.66 38.71 15.07
N GLY A 149 -5.15 38.99 16.28
CA GLY A 149 -4.35 39.16 17.49
C GLY A 149 -3.49 40.43 17.52
N GLY A 150 -3.92 41.49 16.83
CA GLY A 150 -3.21 42.78 16.79
C GLY A 150 -1.91 42.79 15.97
N GLN A 151 -1.64 41.70 15.24
CA GLN A 151 -0.47 41.53 14.38
C GLN A 151 -0.88 41.46 12.91
N PRO A 152 -0.02 41.85 11.96
CA PRO A 152 -0.32 41.78 10.53
C PRO A 152 -0.63 40.33 10.12
N ASP A 153 -1.50 40.20 9.12
CA ASP A 153 -1.82 38.91 8.53
C ASP A 153 -0.57 38.31 7.89
N LEU A 154 -0.29 37.05 8.20
CA LEU A 154 0.90 36.34 7.75
C LEU A 154 0.45 35.15 6.89
N LYS A 155 0.75 35.17 5.60
CA LYS A 155 0.56 33.98 4.77
C LYS A 155 1.68 32.99 5.04
N VAL A 156 1.39 31.70 4.89
CA VAL A 156 2.41 30.65 5.08
C VAL A 156 3.60 30.84 4.13
N SER A 157 3.36 31.33 2.90
CA SER A 157 4.42 31.64 1.92
C SER A 157 5.42 32.70 2.38
N ASP A 158 5.01 33.56 3.31
CA ASP A 158 5.77 34.74 3.71
C ASP A 158 6.63 34.44 4.97
N ILE A 159 6.63 33.18 5.44
CA ILE A 159 7.43 32.72 6.57
C ILE A 159 8.86 32.44 6.08
N HIS A 160 9.70 33.48 6.08
CA HIS A 160 11.11 33.35 5.69
C HIS A 160 12.03 32.99 6.88
N ASP A 161 11.64 33.36 8.10
CA ASP A 161 12.46 33.15 9.30
C ASP A 161 12.59 31.68 9.73
N CYS A 162 11.69 30.80 9.27
CA CYS A 162 11.64 29.40 9.68
C CYS A 162 11.12 28.53 8.53
N SER A 163 12.04 28.14 7.65
CA SER A 163 11.73 27.28 6.49
C SER A 163 11.08 25.95 6.87
N TYR A 164 11.42 25.41 8.04
CA TYR A 164 10.81 24.20 8.59
C TYR A 164 9.33 24.38 8.92
N GLU A 165 8.95 25.46 9.61
CA GLU A 165 7.55 25.78 9.92
C GLU A 165 6.74 26.01 8.63
N MET A 166 7.33 26.72 7.66
CA MET A 166 6.71 26.92 6.34
C MET A 166 6.42 25.60 5.65
N GLN A 167 7.41 24.70 5.56
CA GLN A 167 7.26 23.40 4.89
C GLN A 167 6.19 22.53 5.55
N TYR A 168 6.11 22.52 6.89
CA TYR A 168 5.09 21.75 7.61
C TYR A 168 3.67 22.26 7.34
N TRP A 169 3.46 23.58 7.35
CA TRP A 169 2.16 24.16 7.01
C TRP A 169 1.79 23.92 5.54
N GLN A 170 2.72 24.08 4.61
CA GLN A 170 2.49 23.81 3.19
C GLN A 170 2.15 22.34 2.93
N ALA A 171 2.90 21.42 3.55
CA ALA A 171 2.64 19.98 3.44
C ALA A 171 1.29 19.62 4.07
N ALA A 172 0.96 20.15 5.24
CA ALA A 172 -0.34 19.93 5.87
C ALA A 172 -1.50 20.44 5.00
N ALA A 173 -1.33 21.61 4.35
CA ALA A 173 -2.32 22.18 3.45
C ALA A 173 -2.50 21.32 2.19
N ALA A 174 -1.41 20.93 1.55
CA ALA A 174 -1.44 20.05 0.38
C ALA A 174 -2.15 18.72 0.69
N MET A 175 -1.82 18.10 1.82
CA MET A 175 -2.44 16.84 2.24
C MET A 175 -3.92 17.02 2.61
N SER A 176 -4.31 18.14 3.23
CA SER A 176 -5.72 18.45 3.51
C SER A 176 -6.51 18.57 2.20
N VAL A 177 -5.97 19.29 1.22
CA VAL A 177 -6.59 19.43 -0.11
C VAL A 177 -6.70 18.08 -0.83
N SER A 178 -5.63 17.28 -0.84
CA SER A 178 -5.65 15.93 -1.42
C SER A 178 -6.68 15.03 -0.75
N ALA A 179 -6.82 15.12 0.59
CA ALA A 179 -7.85 14.40 1.33
C ALA A 179 -9.26 14.82 0.90
N THR A 180 -9.50 16.13 0.73
CA THR A 180 -10.77 16.68 0.24
C THR A 180 -11.11 16.16 -1.16
N PHE A 181 -10.16 16.18 -2.11
CA PHE A 181 -10.37 15.67 -3.47
C PHE A 181 -10.64 14.16 -3.49
N ALA A 182 -9.86 13.38 -2.75
CA ALA A 182 -10.08 11.94 -2.63
C ALA A 182 -11.44 11.63 -1.99
N SER A 183 -11.84 12.41 -0.97
CA SER A 183 -13.14 12.31 -0.33
C SER A 183 -14.29 12.58 -1.28
N PHE A 184 -14.16 13.62 -2.12
CA PHE A 184 -15.17 13.94 -3.13
C PHE A 184 -15.31 12.82 -4.15
N GLY A 185 -14.17 12.28 -4.61
CA GLY A 185 -14.16 11.10 -5.48
C GLY A 185 -14.82 9.88 -4.81
N ALA A 186 -14.53 9.62 -3.53
CA ALA A 186 -15.12 8.52 -2.77
C ALA A 186 -16.64 8.66 -2.67
N MET A 187 -17.14 9.88 -2.43
CA MET A 187 -18.57 10.20 -2.41
C MET A 187 -19.24 9.95 -3.77
N ILE A 188 -18.68 10.49 -4.86
CA ILE A 188 -19.20 10.25 -6.23
C ILE A 188 -19.20 8.76 -6.53
N SER A 189 -18.10 8.07 -6.19
CA SER A 189 -17.98 6.63 -6.38
C SER A 189 -19.07 5.85 -5.61
N GLY A 190 -19.42 6.30 -4.39
CA GLY A 190 -20.53 5.76 -3.60
C GLY A 190 -21.89 5.96 -4.25
N VAL A 191 -22.17 7.16 -4.77
CA VAL A 191 -23.40 7.43 -5.53
C VAL A 191 -23.48 6.51 -6.75
N LEU A 192 -22.37 6.36 -7.48
CA LEU A 192 -22.29 5.45 -8.61
C LEU A 192 -22.52 3.99 -8.20
N LEU A 193 -22.01 3.55 -7.04
CA LEU A 193 -22.28 2.21 -6.49
C LEU A 193 -23.76 2.00 -6.18
N CYS A 194 -24.45 3.03 -5.65
CA CYS A 194 -25.89 2.95 -5.36
C CYS A 194 -26.74 2.76 -6.63
N VAL A 195 -26.31 3.32 -7.77
CA VAL A 195 -27.00 3.19 -9.07
C VAL A 195 -26.45 2.05 -9.95
N ASN A 196 -25.66 1.14 -9.38
CA ASN A 196 -25.05 -0.01 -10.08
C ASN A 196 -24.14 0.36 -11.27
N LYS A 197 -23.65 1.62 -11.33
CA LYS A 197 -22.68 2.09 -12.33
C LYS A 197 -21.27 2.23 -11.75
N GLY A 198 -21.15 2.15 -10.44
CA GLY A 198 -19.91 2.31 -9.69
C GLY A 198 -19.09 1.03 -9.63
N HIS A 199 -17.91 1.16 -9.03
CA HIS A 199 -16.92 0.10 -8.97
C HIS A 199 -16.26 0.08 -7.60
N MET A 200 -16.45 -1.01 -6.83
CA MET A 200 -16.07 -1.02 -5.40
C MET A 200 -14.58 -0.79 -5.18
N GLY A 201 -13.71 -1.28 -6.07
CA GLY A 201 -12.27 -1.01 -5.96
C GLY A 201 -11.89 0.47 -6.04
N ALA A 202 -12.61 1.24 -6.86
CA ALA A 202 -12.37 2.68 -6.94
C ALA A 202 -12.80 3.35 -5.63
N SER A 203 -13.93 2.91 -5.07
CA SER A 203 -14.45 3.39 -3.78
C SER A 203 -13.50 3.08 -2.62
N PHE A 204 -12.92 1.87 -2.59
CA PHE A 204 -11.89 1.49 -1.62
C PHE A 204 -10.65 2.38 -1.73
N ILE A 205 -10.09 2.53 -2.94
CA ILE A 205 -8.89 3.33 -3.17
C ILE A 205 -9.11 4.79 -2.78
N LEU A 206 -10.25 5.37 -3.17
CA LEU A 206 -10.55 6.78 -2.91
C LEU A 206 -10.79 7.05 -1.42
N SER A 207 -11.54 6.17 -0.75
CA SER A 207 -11.73 6.26 0.71
C SER A 207 -10.42 6.10 1.45
N PHE A 208 -9.60 5.15 0.99
CA PHE A 208 -8.27 4.90 1.53
C PHE A 208 -7.37 6.14 1.47
N TYR A 209 -7.21 6.72 0.28
CA TYR A 209 -6.40 7.94 0.13
C TYR A 209 -6.98 9.11 0.92
N SER A 210 -8.32 9.21 1.02
CA SER A 210 -8.94 10.29 1.78
C SER A 210 -8.58 10.26 3.25
N PHE A 211 -8.80 9.13 3.96
CA PHE A 211 -8.43 9.06 5.37
C PHE A 211 -6.91 9.11 5.56
N PHE A 212 -6.12 8.56 4.62
CA PHE A 212 -4.66 8.59 4.69
C PHE A 212 -4.11 10.01 4.63
N PHE A 213 -4.45 10.77 3.58
CA PHE A 213 -3.99 12.15 3.44
C PHE A 213 -4.47 13.02 4.60
N SER A 214 -5.69 12.78 5.08
CA SER A 214 -6.20 13.48 6.26
C SER A 214 -5.38 13.16 7.51
N LEU A 215 -5.01 11.89 7.73
CA LEU A 215 -4.19 11.47 8.86
C LEU A 215 -2.79 12.07 8.79
N VAL A 216 -2.18 12.12 7.60
CA VAL A 216 -0.88 12.77 7.38
C VAL A 216 -0.96 14.27 7.68
N SER A 217 -1.98 14.97 7.15
CA SER A 217 -2.21 16.38 7.44
C SER A 217 -2.34 16.64 8.94
N TRP A 218 -3.15 15.83 9.62
CA TRP A 218 -3.33 15.89 11.06
C TRP A 218 -2.01 15.67 11.83
N ALA A 219 -1.25 14.63 11.46
CA ALA A 219 0.03 14.30 12.10
C ALA A 219 1.07 15.40 11.94
N LEU A 220 1.16 16.03 10.76
CA LEU A 220 2.06 17.16 10.52
C LEU A 220 1.73 18.35 11.43
N VAL A 221 0.44 18.64 11.63
CA VAL A 221 0.02 19.74 12.51
C VAL A 221 0.29 19.42 13.99
N VAL A 222 0.09 18.16 14.43
CA VAL A 222 0.47 17.73 15.78
C VAL A 222 1.98 17.84 15.99
N ALA A 223 2.77 17.39 15.00
CA ALA A 223 4.22 17.49 15.06
C ALA A 223 4.66 18.96 15.20
N LEU A 224 4.07 19.86 14.43
CA LEU A 224 4.34 21.29 14.53
C LEU A 224 3.86 21.88 15.87
N TYR A 225 2.74 21.39 16.42
CA TYR A 225 2.18 21.84 17.69
C TYR A 225 3.13 21.60 18.87
N HIS A 226 3.79 20.44 18.88
CA HIS A 226 4.69 20.03 19.96
C HIS A 226 6.17 20.35 19.70
N SER A 227 6.58 20.60 18.46
CA SER A 227 7.99 20.85 18.13
C SER A 227 8.38 22.32 18.28
N PHE A 228 9.66 22.56 18.58
CA PHE A 228 10.24 23.89 18.70
C PHE A 228 10.39 24.55 17.32
N ARG A 229 10.00 25.82 17.18
CA ARG A 229 9.87 26.51 15.88
C ARG A 229 10.98 27.56 15.70
N CYS A 230 12.18 27.11 15.35
CA CYS A 230 13.29 28.01 14.98
C CYS A 230 13.53 29.16 15.99
N GLY A 231 13.63 28.86 17.28
CA GLY A 231 13.81 29.87 18.34
C GLY A 231 12.50 30.38 18.95
N LYS A 232 11.38 30.21 18.25
CA LYS A 232 10.03 30.52 18.71
C LYS A 232 9.50 29.25 19.41
N GLY A 233 9.20 29.31 20.70
CA GLY A 233 8.74 28.15 21.49
C GLY A 233 7.63 27.32 20.80
N ALA A 234 7.49 26.06 21.21
CA ALA A 234 6.45 25.17 20.69
C ALA A 234 5.06 25.79 20.88
N PHE A 235 4.10 25.52 19.99
CA PHE A 235 2.74 26.03 20.17
C PHE A 235 2.12 25.53 21.49
N ALA A 236 2.41 24.28 21.84
CA ALA A 236 2.01 23.62 23.08
C ALA A 236 2.55 24.30 24.36
N SER A 237 3.59 25.14 24.28
CA SER A 237 4.13 25.86 25.45
C SER A 237 3.28 27.07 25.85
N GLY A 238 1.97 27.03 25.57
CA GLY A 238 1.01 28.09 25.90
C GLY A 238 0.84 29.18 24.85
N VAL A 239 1.45 29.04 23.66
CA VAL A 239 1.35 30.01 22.57
C VAL A 239 0.02 29.86 21.81
N ALA A 240 -0.42 28.63 21.57
CA ALA A 240 -1.72 28.36 20.94
C ALA A 240 -2.34 27.05 21.47
N HIS A 241 -3.65 26.92 21.33
CA HIS A 241 -4.39 25.67 21.52
C HIS A 241 -4.99 25.22 20.18
N LEU A 242 -5.19 23.91 20.04
CA LEU A 242 -5.84 23.30 18.88
C LEU A 242 -7.31 23.74 18.84
N ASP A 243 -7.82 24.06 17.65
CA ASP A 243 -9.16 24.64 17.43
C ASP A 243 -9.96 23.81 16.38
N ALA A 244 -11.14 24.29 16.01
CA ALA A 244 -12.13 23.57 15.19
C ALA A 244 -11.58 22.93 13.90
N GLY A 245 -10.70 23.61 13.16
CA GLY A 245 -10.15 23.08 11.90
C GLY A 245 -9.39 21.77 12.10
N PHE A 246 -8.67 21.63 13.22
CA PHE A 246 -7.96 20.42 13.58
C PHE A 246 -8.91 19.27 13.95
N ALA A 247 -9.94 19.57 14.75
CA ALA A 247 -10.94 18.59 15.17
C ALA A 247 -11.78 18.09 13.98
N LEU A 248 -12.17 18.99 13.06
CA LEU A 248 -12.95 18.64 11.87
C LEU A 248 -12.18 17.70 10.94
N THR A 249 -10.87 17.94 10.72
CA THR A 249 -10.03 17.02 9.94
C THR A 249 -10.00 15.62 10.57
N LEU A 250 -9.86 15.53 11.90
CA LEU A 250 -9.85 14.24 12.60
C LEU A 250 -11.21 13.52 12.50
N ILE A 251 -12.32 14.24 12.70
CA ILE A 251 -13.67 13.68 12.59
C ILE A 251 -13.91 13.17 11.16
N GLY A 252 -13.51 13.94 10.15
CA GLY A 252 -13.56 13.51 8.75
C GLY A 252 -12.77 12.22 8.50
N CYS A 253 -11.54 12.15 9.03
CA CYS A 253 -10.69 10.95 8.94
C CYS A 253 -11.38 9.71 9.54
N VAL A 254 -11.87 9.81 10.78
CA VAL A 254 -12.57 8.71 11.47
C VAL A 254 -13.83 8.29 10.72
N THR A 255 -14.57 9.26 10.18
CA THR A 255 -15.79 8.99 9.39
C THR A 255 -15.47 8.21 8.11
N HIS A 256 -14.36 8.53 7.42
CA HIS A 256 -13.90 7.76 6.27
C HIS A 256 -13.39 6.37 6.63
N ILE A 257 -12.74 6.20 7.77
CA ILE A 257 -12.37 4.87 8.28
C ILE A 257 -13.63 4.02 8.50
N ALA A 258 -14.69 4.61 9.06
CA ALA A 258 -15.98 3.95 9.21
C ALA A 258 -16.59 3.60 7.84
N ALA A 259 -16.59 4.51 6.87
CA ALA A 259 -17.06 4.26 5.51
C ALA A 259 -16.30 3.09 4.85
N PHE A 260 -14.97 3.12 4.92
CA PHE A 260 -14.09 2.07 4.43
C PHE A 260 -14.39 0.72 5.09
N THR A 261 -14.65 0.72 6.40
CA THR A 261 -15.02 -0.49 7.16
C THR A 261 -16.36 -1.05 6.72
N VAL A 262 -17.38 -0.21 6.54
CA VAL A 262 -18.70 -0.62 6.03
C VAL A 262 -18.57 -1.28 4.65
N LEU A 263 -17.82 -0.67 3.74
CA LEU A 263 -17.59 -1.22 2.41
C LEU A 263 -16.76 -2.52 2.47
N SER A 264 -15.79 -2.61 3.39
CA SER A 264 -15.02 -3.84 3.64
C SER A 264 -15.92 -4.97 4.13
N VAL A 265 -16.82 -4.70 5.08
CA VAL A 265 -17.78 -5.70 5.58
C VAL A 265 -18.70 -6.17 4.46
N HIS A 266 -19.19 -5.25 3.62
CA HIS A 266 -19.99 -5.60 2.44
C HIS A 266 -19.20 -6.52 1.48
N PHE A 267 -17.96 -6.14 1.17
CA PHE A 267 -17.07 -6.94 0.33
C PHE A 267 -16.85 -8.33 0.93
N PHE A 268 -16.44 -8.44 2.19
CA PHE A 268 -16.22 -9.76 2.80
C PHE A 268 -17.50 -10.61 2.85
N LYS A 269 -18.64 -10.03 3.22
CA LYS A 269 -19.89 -10.77 3.42
C LYS A 269 -20.50 -11.30 2.11
N TYR A 270 -20.42 -10.53 1.03
CA TYR A 270 -21.12 -10.83 -0.23
C TYR A 270 -20.18 -11.22 -1.38
N TRP A 271 -18.96 -10.68 -1.42
CA TRP A 271 -18.02 -10.91 -2.52
C TRP A 271 -17.21 -12.20 -2.36
N THR A 272 -16.74 -12.50 -1.15
CA THR A 272 -15.86 -13.67 -0.91
C THR A 272 -16.60 -15.01 -0.91
N ARG A 273 -17.93 -14.99 -0.93
CA ARG A 273 -18.81 -16.18 -0.93
C ARG A 273 -19.18 -16.69 -2.33
N SER A 274 -18.78 -16.00 -3.41
CA SER A 274 -18.94 -16.51 -4.78
C SER A 274 -17.94 -17.66 -5.04
N ILE A 275 -18.44 -18.89 -4.88
CA ILE A 275 -17.66 -20.13 -4.77
C ILE A 275 -16.97 -20.55 -6.09
N ASN A 276 -17.33 -19.98 -7.24
CA ASN A 276 -16.73 -20.38 -8.54
C ASN A 276 -15.55 -19.51 -9.01
N SER A 277 -15.10 -18.51 -8.23
CA SER A 277 -13.99 -17.61 -8.62
C SER A 277 -12.92 -17.41 -7.52
N GLY A 278 -13.06 -18.02 -6.34
CA GLY A 278 -12.65 -17.39 -5.08
C GLY A 278 -11.21 -17.63 -4.55
N LYS A 279 -10.50 -18.70 -4.92
CA LYS A 279 -9.23 -19.04 -4.22
C LYS A 279 -8.06 -18.13 -4.60
N THR A 280 -7.81 -17.91 -5.88
CA THR A 280 -6.68 -17.07 -6.36
C THR A 280 -6.96 -15.57 -6.26
N ARG A 281 -8.23 -15.14 -6.21
CA ARG A 281 -8.60 -13.72 -6.08
C ARG A 281 -8.52 -13.20 -4.63
N ALA A 282 -8.82 -14.03 -3.63
CA ALA A 282 -8.70 -13.65 -2.22
C ALA A 282 -7.23 -13.38 -1.85
N VAL A 283 -6.30 -14.23 -2.31
CA VAL A 283 -4.85 -14.06 -2.10
C VAL A 283 -4.35 -12.75 -2.70
N ARG A 284 -4.82 -12.39 -3.91
CA ARG A 284 -4.46 -11.12 -4.56
C ARG A 284 -4.97 -9.91 -3.80
N PHE A 285 -6.18 -9.98 -3.23
CA PHE A 285 -6.71 -8.91 -2.39
C PHE A 285 -5.91 -8.76 -1.09
N ILE A 286 -5.55 -9.88 -0.45
CA ILE A 286 -4.67 -9.89 0.73
C ILE A 286 -3.31 -9.27 0.39
N TYR A 287 -2.71 -9.64 -0.74
CA TYR A 287 -1.46 -9.04 -1.22
C TYR A 287 -1.56 -7.53 -1.38
N VAL A 288 -2.63 -7.03 -2.01
CA VAL A 288 -2.86 -5.58 -2.16
C VAL A 288 -3.02 -4.91 -0.80
N ALA A 289 -3.84 -5.47 0.09
CA ALA A 289 -4.06 -4.92 1.43
C ALA A 289 -2.78 -4.86 2.27
N VAL A 290 -1.98 -5.93 2.24
CA VAL A 290 -0.69 -6.01 2.94
C VAL A 290 0.32 -5.04 2.32
N SER A 291 0.35 -4.91 1.01
CA SER A 291 1.22 -3.95 0.31
C SER A 291 0.86 -2.52 0.67
N VAL A 292 -0.43 -2.20 0.77
CA VAL A 292 -0.92 -0.91 1.24
C VAL A 292 -0.47 -0.66 2.68
N ALA A 293 -0.67 -1.61 3.60
CA ALA A 293 -0.20 -1.52 4.99
C ALA A 293 1.33 -1.30 5.06
N THR A 294 2.09 -1.95 4.18
CA THR A 294 3.54 -1.79 4.09
C THR A 294 3.94 -0.38 3.65
N ILE A 295 3.21 0.25 2.72
CA ILE A 295 3.45 1.65 2.34
C ILE A 295 3.37 2.56 3.57
N PHE A 296 2.43 2.32 4.50
CA PHE A 296 2.39 3.07 5.76
C PHE A 296 3.61 2.80 6.62
N PHE A 297 3.97 1.54 6.81
CA PHE A 297 5.13 1.20 7.64
C PHE A 297 6.40 1.85 7.11
N TYR A 298 6.59 1.90 5.80
CA TYR A 298 7.72 2.61 5.19
C TYR A 298 7.62 4.13 5.35
N SER A 299 6.44 4.71 5.15
CA SER A 299 6.24 6.17 5.25
C SER A 299 6.42 6.67 6.69
N VAL A 300 5.78 5.98 7.64
CA VAL A 300 5.88 6.27 9.07
C VAL A 300 7.29 5.94 9.57
N GLY A 301 7.82 4.77 9.23
CA GLY A 301 9.16 4.35 9.62
C GLY A 301 10.21 5.39 9.24
N GLN A 302 10.14 5.93 8.01
CA GLN A 302 11.06 6.98 7.56
C GLN A 302 10.97 8.29 8.33
N ALA A 303 9.80 8.65 8.85
CA ALA A 303 9.61 9.87 9.63
C ALA A 303 10.09 9.74 11.09
N TYR A 304 10.19 8.51 11.60
CA TYR A 304 10.56 8.22 12.98
C TYR A 304 12.07 8.10 13.20
N THR A 305 12.44 7.99 14.48
CA THR A 305 13.83 7.79 14.90
C THR A 305 14.30 6.39 14.52
N MET A 306 15.48 6.30 13.91
CA MET A 306 16.10 5.04 13.51
C MET A 306 16.88 4.42 14.67
N TRP A 307 17.70 5.22 15.34
CA TRP A 307 18.43 4.83 16.54
C TRP A 307 18.63 6.02 17.47
N SER A 308 18.79 5.75 18.76
CA SER A 308 19.01 6.79 19.78
C SER A 308 19.93 6.31 20.89
N LYS A 309 20.51 7.27 21.62
CA LYS A 309 21.30 7.01 22.81
C LYS A 309 21.06 8.09 23.85
N THR A 310 20.84 7.65 25.08
CA THR A 310 20.70 8.55 26.23
C THR A 310 22.06 8.76 26.88
N PHE A 311 22.54 10.00 26.86
CA PHE A 311 23.69 10.46 27.63
C PHE A 311 23.24 11.08 28.97
N PRO A 312 24.16 11.32 29.92
CA PRO A 312 23.81 11.93 31.20
C PRO A 312 23.08 13.27 31.07
N GLN A 313 23.49 14.13 30.13
CA GLN A 313 22.89 15.47 29.96
C GLN A 313 21.90 15.58 28.81
N VAL A 314 22.06 14.76 27.76
CA VAL A 314 21.28 14.87 26.53
C VAL A 314 20.84 13.49 26.03
N GLU A 315 19.78 13.43 25.28
CA GLU A 315 19.40 12.26 24.48
C GLU A 315 19.60 12.61 22.99
N ALA A 316 20.36 11.79 22.29
CA ALA A 316 20.63 11.97 20.87
C ALA A 316 19.84 10.92 20.07
N SER A 317 18.97 11.38 19.18
CA SER A 317 18.11 10.54 18.35
C SER A 317 18.39 10.84 16.88
N VAL A 318 18.73 9.82 16.10
CA VAL A 318 19.05 9.95 14.68
C VAL A 318 17.88 9.45 13.84
N SER A 319 17.37 10.29 12.95
CA SER A 319 16.38 9.93 11.93
C SER A 319 16.97 10.04 10.52
N LEU A 320 16.22 9.55 9.52
CA LEU A 320 16.58 9.68 8.10
C LEU A 320 16.63 11.13 7.60
N TRP A 321 16.08 12.08 8.35
CA TRP A 321 15.96 13.48 7.91
C TRP A 321 16.78 14.45 8.76
N HIS A 322 16.98 14.12 10.04
CA HIS A 322 17.62 15.02 10.99
C HIS A 322 18.21 14.24 12.17
N VAL A 323 19.00 14.95 12.98
CA VAL A 323 19.41 14.50 14.32
C VAL A 323 18.71 15.37 15.34
N ARG A 324 18.01 14.74 16.28
CA ARG A 324 17.42 15.43 17.42
C ARG A 324 18.35 15.30 18.62
N ILE A 325 18.65 16.41 19.27
CA ILE A 325 19.31 16.45 20.58
C ILE A 325 18.28 16.98 21.57
N TYR A 326 17.89 16.14 22.52
CA TYR A 326 17.00 16.51 23.60
C TYR A 326 17.81 16.78 24.87
N ASP A 327 17.85 18.04 25.31
CA ASP A 327 18.49 18.43 26.56
C ASP A 327 17.57 18.08 27.73
N ARG A 328 18.06 17.21 28.62
CA ARG A 328 17.28 16.70 29.75
C ARG A 328 17.09 17.75 30.85
N LYS A 329 17.98 18.74 30.97
CA LYS A 329 17.88 19.80 31.98
C LYS A 329 16.85 20.84 31.58
N THR A 330 16.92 21.31 30.34
CA THR A 330 16.00 22.35 29.83
C THR A 330 14.71 21.76 29.25
N ARG A 331 14.66 20.44 29.03
CA ARG A 331 13.57 19.71 28.35
C ARG A 331 13.30 20.22 26.93
N LEU A 332 14.32 20.79 26.28
CA LEU A 332 14.23 21.34 24.93
C LEU A 332 14.83 20.36 23.93
N SER A 333 14.27 20.34 22.71
CA SER A 333 14.82 19.58 21.59
C SER A 333 15.38 20.51 20.51
N THR A 334 16.62 20.28 20.15
CA THR A 334 17.28 20.90 19.00
C THR A 334 17.33 19.91 17.85
N PHE A 335 16.97 20.35 16.65
CA PHE A 335 17.04 19.54 15.43
C PHE A 335 18.19 20.03 14.57
N LEU A 336 19.11 19.14 14.26
CA LEU A 336 20.30 19.40 13.45
C LEU A 336 20.21 18.65 12.12
N SER A 337 20.69 19.29 11.07
CA SER A 337 20.84 18.67 9.76
C SER A 337 21.96 17.64 9.78
N HIS A 338 21.92 16.62 8.92
CA HIS A 338 23.04 15.70 8.74
C HIS A 338 24.30 16.41 8.23
N SER A 339 24.16 17.54 7.53
CA SER A 339 25.31 18.35 7.11
C SER A 339 26.12 18.90 8.29
N THR A 340 25.52 18.99 9.49
CA THR A 340 26.21 19.42 10.71
C THR A 340 27.29 18.42 11.16
N TYR A 341 27.24 17.16 10.71
CA TYR A 341 28.34 16.21 10.94
C TYR A 341 29.63 16.58 10.20
N GLN A 342 29.57 17.41 9.16
CA GLN A 342 30.72 17.74 8.29
C GLN A 342 31.50 16.50 7.80
N CYS A 343 30.78 15.39 7.64
CA CYS A 343 31.27 14.10 7.15
C CYS A 343 30.44 13.75 5.90
N PRO A 344 31.04 13.73 4.70
CA PRO A 344 30.32 13.39 3.48
C PRO A 344 29.76 11.97 3.52
N ALA A 345 30.51 11.01 4.09
CA ALA A 345 30.11 9.60 4.13
C ALA A 345 28.74 9.40 4.81
N ILE A 346 28.53 9.94 6.01
CA ILE A 346 27.24 9.84 6.70
C ILE A 346 26.12 10.55 5.94
N THR A 347 26.39 11.74 5.39
CA THR A 347 25.39 12.51 4.65
C THR A 347 24.96 11.77 3.38
N HIS A 348 25.90 11.18 2.66
CA HIS A 348 25.62 10.38 1.48
C HIS A 348 24.88 9.09 1.82
N SER A 349 25.29 8.37 2.87
CA SER A 349 24.60 7.14 3.29
C SER A 349 23.16 7.39 3.73
N MET A 350 22.91 8.44 4.51
CA MET A 350 21.54 8.78 4.93
C MET A 350 20.67 9.22 3.76
N LYS A 351 21.19 10.06 2.87
CA LYS A 351 20.48 10.47 1.65
C LYS A 351 20.22 9.28 0.72
N ALA A 352 21.18 8.38 0.57
CA ALA A 352 21.02 7.16 -0.22
C ALA A 352 19.91 6.27 0.37
N ALA A 353 19.94 6.03 1.69
CA ALA A 353 18.90 5.26 2.37
C ALA A 353 17.50 5.90 2.20
N ALA A 354 17.38 7.22 2.39
CA ALA A 354 16.12 7.93 2.16
C ALA A 354 15.63 7.80 0.71
N ALA A 355 16.52 8.02 -0.26
CA ALA A 355 16.19 7.90 -1.68
C ALA A 355 15.76 6.47 -2.06
N LEU A 356 16.48 5.46 -1.61
CA LEU A 356 16.14 4.05 -1.83
C LEU A 356 14.77 3.69 -1.22
N MET A 357 14.46 4.20 -0.03
CA MET A 357 13.14 4.02 0.59
C MET A 357 12.02 4.71 -0.18
N ILE A 358 12.22 5.95 -0.65
CA ILE A 358 11.23 6.65 -1.49
C ILE A 358 10.99 5.87 -2.78
N VAL A 359 12.05 5.44 -3.46
CA VAL A 359 11.96 4.64 -4.69
C VAL A 359 11.24 3.31 -4.41
N SER A 360 11.53 2.66 -3.28
CA SER A 360 10.83 1.46 -2.83
C SER A 360 9.32 1.69 -2.66
N ILE A 361 8.92 2.81 -2.04
CA ILE A 361 7.49 3.19 -1.90
C ILE A 361 6.85 3.41 -3.26
N VAL A 362 7.52 4.10 -4.19
CA VAL A 362 7.00 4.35 -5.55
C VAL A 362 6.77 3.02 -6.28
N TRP A 363 7.72 2.09 -6.22
CA TRP A 363 7.54 0.77 -6.81
C TRP A 363 6.42 -0.01 -6.15
N LEU A 364 6.30 0.05 -4.82
CA LEU A 364 5.23 -0.61 -4.08
C LEU A 364 3.87 -0.03 -4.43
N PHE A 365 3.78 1.29 -4.61
CA PHE A 365 2.58 1.96 -5.08
C PHE A 365 2.17 1.48 -6.48
N CYS A 366 3.12 1.42 -7.43
CA CYS A 366 2.86 0.85 -8.76
C CYS A 366 2.40 -0.61 -8.66
N ALA A 367 3.02 -1.40 -7.77
CA ALA A 367 2.63 -2.78 -7.49
C ALA A 367 1.20 -2.87 -6.94
N VAL A 368 0.79 -1.98 -6.04
CA VAL A 368 -0.56 -1.89 -5.49
C VAL A 368 -1.58 -1.51 -6.56
N VAL A 369 -1.29 -0.50 -7.39
CA VAL A 369 -2.19 -0.06 -8.47
C VAL A 369 -2.42 -1.21 -9.46
N LEU A 370 -1.34 -1.85 -9.91
CA LEU A 370 -1.43 -2.97 -10.85
C LEU A 370 -1.96 -4.24 -10.21
N GLY A 371 -1.68 -4.48 -8.92
CA GLY A 371 -2.21 -5.61 -8.16
C GLY A 371 -3.71 -5.48 -7.94
N THR A 372 -4.18 -4.26 -7.72
CA THR A 372 -5.61 -3.94 -7.74
C THR A 372 -6.17 -4.20 -9.12
N GLY A 373 -5.52 -3.72 -10.19
CA GLY A 373 -5.84 -4.06 -11.58
C GLY A 373 -5.90 -5.57 -11.84
N ALA A 374 -5.01 -6.34 -11.22
CA ALA A 374 -4.89 -7.80 -11.35
C ALA A 374 -6.01 -8.58 -10.64
N CYS A 375 -6.72 -7.92 -9.71
CA CYS A 375 -7.97 -8.45 -9.16
C CYS A 375 -9.09 -8.49 -10.23
N TYR A 376 -8.97 -7.67 -11.29
CA TYR A 376 -9.94 -7.58 -12.38
C TYR A 376 -9.48 -8.27 -13.66
N LYS A 377 -8.21 -8.08 -14.07
CA LYS A 377 -7.61 -8.72 -15.25
C LYS A 377 -6.27 -9.35 -14.89
N SER A 378 -6.17 -10.66 -15.03
CA SER A 378 -4.97 -11.46 -14.68
C SER A 378 -3.68 -10.97 -15.35
N GLN A 379 -3.77 -10.32 -16.52
CA GLN A 379 -2.63 -9.79 -17.27
C GLN A 379 -1.75 -8.83 -16.47
N TYR A 380 -2.34 -8.06 -15.54
CA TYR A 380 -1.59 -7.08 -14.75
C TYR A 380 -0.79 -7.69 -13.59
N ILE A 381 -0.98 -8.98 -13.26
CA ILE A 381 -0.29 -9.57 -12.11
C ILE A 381 1.22 -9.54 -12.31
N LYS A 382 1.70 -9.81 -13.53
CA LYS A 382 3.11 -10.10 -13.77
C LYS A 382 3.91 -8.82 -13.53
N ALA A 383 3.36 -7.71 -14.01
CA ALA A 383 3.86 -6.38 -13.74
C ALA A 383 3.73 -6.00 -12.26
N SER A 384 2.61 -6.33 -11.60
CA SER A 384 2.46 -6.07 -10.16
C SER A 384 3.51 -6.80 -9.31
N ILE A 385 3.74 -8.08 -9.59
CA ILE A 385 4.74 -8.91 -8.91
C ILE A 385 6.16 -8.38 -9.18
N SER A 386 6.50 -8.02 -10.42
CA SER A 386 7.83 -7.49 -10.74
C SER A 386 8.11 -6.18 -10.02
N PHE A 387 7.13 -5.26 -9.93
CA PHE A 387 7.27 -4.05 -9.14
C PHE A 387 7.32 -4.32 -7.63
N GLY A 388 6.59 -5.33 -7.14
CA GLY A 388 6.71 -5.81 -5.77
C GLY A 388 8.13 -6.26 -5.42
N TYR A 389 8.75 -7.08 -6.28
CA TYR A 389 10.15 -7.51 -6.08
C TYR A 389 11.13 -6.34 -6.13
N ALA A 390 10.96 -5.43 -7.10
CA ALA A 390 11.79 -4.23 -7.17
C ALA A 390 11.70 -3.42 -5.87
N SER A 391 10.49 -3.18 -5.35
CA SER A 391 10.28 -2.51 -4.07
C SER A 391 11.02 -3.21 -2.91
N CYS A 392 10.92 -4.53 -2.82
CA CYS A 392 11.57 -5.32 -1.77
C CYS A 392 13.10 -5.21 -1.85
N ILE A 393 13.67 -5.22 -3.05
CA ILE A 393 15.13 -5.08 -3.26
C ILE A 393 15.61 -3.69 -2.85
N PHE A 394 14.90 -2.63 -3.26
CA PHE A 394 15.26 -1.26 -2.89
C PHE A 394 15.15 -1.02 -1.38
N SER A 395 14.09 -1.51 -0.74
CA SER A 395 13.93 -1.44 0.72
C SER A 395 15.02 -2.23 1.45
N LEU A 396 15.36 -3.43 0.95
CA LEU A 396 16.47 -4.25 1.47
C LEU A 396 17.80 -3.48 1.46
N ALA A 397 18.14 -2.90 0.32
CA ALA A 397 19.35 -2.09 0.18
C ALA A 397 19.33 -0.88 1.13
N ALA A 398 18.16 -0.24 1.32
CA ALA A 398 18.03 0.92 2.19
C ALA A 398 18.29 0.58 3.66
N TRP A 399 17.64 -0.45 4.21
CA TRP A 399 17.84 -0.79 5.64
C TRP A 399 19.19 -1.45 5.91
N ILE A 400 19.79 -2.16 4.93
CA ILE A 400 21.20 -2.59 5.02
C ILE A 400 22.12 -1.36 5.08
N THR A 401 21.89 -0.34 4.26
CA THR A 401 22.68 0.91 4.30
C THR A 401 22.58 1.57 5.67
N LEU A 402 21.38 1.58 6.27
CA LEU A 402 21.18 2.08 7.64
C LEU A 402 21.96 1.25 8.67
N LEU A 403 21.95 -0.09 8.59
CA LEU A 403 22.72 -0.95 9.50
C LEU A 403 24.22 -0.76 9.36
N VAL A 404 24.73 -0.64 8.13
CA VAL A 404 26.15 -0.36 7.88
C VAL A 404 26.52 1.02 8.44
N THR A 405 25.63 2.00 8.32
CA THR A 405 25.84 3.35 8.87
C THR A 405 25.82 3.34 10.41
N TRP A 406 24.98 2.51 11.02
CA TRP A 406 24.88 2.36 12.47
C TRP A 406 26.05 1.58 13.09
N ASN A 407 26.47 0.48 12.48
CA ASN A 407 27.59 -0.35 12.98
C ASN A 407 28.97 0.13 12.51
N GLY A 408 29.02 0.98 11.48
CA GLY A 408 30.26 1.46 10.89
C GLY A 408 30.90 2.59 11.69
N ARG A 409 32.24 2.61 11.72
CA ARG A 409 33.00 3.81 12.09
C ARG A 409 33.08 4.70 10.86
N LEU A 410 32.35 5.81 10.88
CA LEU A 410 32.24 6.72 9.76
C LEU A 410 33.15 7.92 9.98
N CYS A 411 33.94 8.25 8.95
CA CYS A 411 34.98 9.27 9.04
C CYS A 411 36.06 8.91 10.11
N THR A 412 37.33 9.20 9.83
CA THR A 412 38.47 8.80 10.69
C THR A 412 39.39 9.97 11.05
N GLY A 413 38.92 11.20 10.80
CA GLY A 413 39.68 12.40 11.13
C GLY A 413 39.81 12.57 12.65
N ALA A 414 40.95 13.14 13.06
CA ALA A 414 41.21 13.46 14.45
C ALA A 414 40.19 14.47 14.97
N THR A 415 39.81 14.32 16.24
CA THR A 415 38.97 15.26 16.97
C THR A 415 39.83 16.00 17.99
N PRO A 416 40.32 17.21 17.68
CA PRO A 416 41.15 17.98 18.60
C PRO A 416 40.35 18.35 19.86
N SER A 417 40.97 18.20 21.03
CA SER A 417 40.38 18.61 22.30
C SER A 417 40.04 20.09 22.30
N GLY A 418 38.85 20.46 22.79
CA GLY A 418 38.39 21.84 22.90
C GLY A 418 37.68 22.40 21.68
N GLN A 419 37.57 21.66 20.57
CA GLN A 419 36.83 22.09 19.37
C GLN A 419 35.34 21.73 19.40
N SER A 420 34.94 20.75 20.20
CA SER A 420 33.53 20.38 20.35
C SER A 420 33.26 19.87 21.76
N SER A 421 32.37 20.57 22.46
CA SER A 421 31.98 20.21 23.83
C SER A 421 31.42 18.79 23.92
N TRP A 422 30.72 18.31 22.88
CA TRP A 422 30.18 16.95 22.84
C TRP A 422 31.28 15.90 22.81
N THR A 423 32.30 16.13 21.98
CA THR A 423 33.45 15.22 21.87
C THR A 423 34.28 15.22 23.14
N ASP A 424 34.52 16.39 23.73
CA ASP A 424 35.26 16.52 25.00
C ASP A 424 34.54 15.82 26.17
N MET A 425 33.20 15.77 26.13
CA MET A 425 32.38 15.02 27.10
C MET A 425 32.26 13.51 26.79
N GLY A 426 32.86 13.03 25.69
CA GLY A 426 32.78 11.64 25.24
C GLY A 426 31.41 11.25 24.68
N TYR A 427 30.59 12.21 24.23
CA TYR A 427 29.26 11.96 23.68
C TYR A 427 29.37 11.61 22.19
N ASN A 428 29.89 10.41 21.91
CA ASN A 428 30.10 9.90 20.55
C ASN A 428 28.79 9.81 19.76
N GLY A 429 28.84 10.10 18.46
CA GLY A 429 27.66 10.02 17.58
C GLY A 429 26.80 11.28 17.54
N ILE A 430 27.09 12.29 18.37
CA ILE A 430 26.51 13.63 18.24
C ILE A 430 27.32 14.43 17.21
N PRO A 431 26.69 15.19 16.29
CA PRO A 431 27.42 16.00 15.31
C PRO A 431 28.29 17.05 16.01
N SER A 432 29.60 16.93 15.84
CA SER A 432 30.61 17.80 16.47
C SER A 432 30.84 19.11 15.73
N GLY A 433 30.46 19.19 14.45
CA GLY A 433 30.75 20.33 13.56
C GLY A 433 32.18 20.37 13.01
N ILE A 434 33.03 19.42 13.39
CA ILE A 434 34.43 19.35 12.96
C ILE A 434 34.52 18.57 11.62
N PRO A 435 35.19 19.11 10.58
CA PRO A 435 35.33 18.43 9.29
C PRO A 435 35.95 17.03 9.40
N ASN A 436 35.27 16.03 8.85
CA ASN A 436 35.69 14.61 8.82
C ASN A 436 36.02 14.00 10.20
N ALA A 437 35.49 14.55 11.30
CA ALA A 437 35.65 13.95 12.62
C ALA A 437 35.08 12.52 12.66
N GLN A 438 35.69 11.67 13.50
CA GLN A 438 35.21 10.31 13.71
C GLN A 438 33.80 10.30 14.31
N ILE A 439 32.91 9.52 13.69
CA ILE A 439 31.54 9.28 14.13
C ILE A 439 31.39 7.80 14.45
N ASP A 440 30.95 7.51 15.67
CA ASP A 440 30.69 6.16 16.16
C ASP A 440 29.33 6.13 16.86
N PHE A 441 28.43 5.27 16.39
CA PHE A 441 27.12 5.03 16.99
C PHE A 441 27.13 3.82 17.96
N SER A 442 28.30 3.40 18.43
CA SER A 442 28.42 2.37 19.45
C SER A 442 27.60 2.69 20.71
N GLY A 443 26.74 1.74 21.08
CA GLY A 443 25.83 1.85 22.21
C GLY A 443 24.54 2.65 21.94
N TYR A 444 24.24 3.01 20.68
CA TYR A 444 22.91 3.47 20.29
C TYR A 444 21.97 2.26 20.14
N SER A 445 20.76 2.34 20.67
CA SER A 445 19.70 1.34 20.47
C SER A 445 18.91 1.64 19.20
N LEU A 446 18.51 0.59 18.48
CA LEU A 446 17.55 0.71 17.37
C LEU A 446 16.16 1.05 17.90
N HIS A 447 15.42 1.85 17.15
CA HIS A 447 14.12 2.39 17.54
C HIS A 447 13.00 2.04 16.54
N GLU A 448 11.80 2.52 16.83
CA GLU A 448 10.55 2.22 16.15
C GLU A 448 10.63 2.50 14.64
N GLY A 449 11.33 3.57 14.22
CA GLY A 449 11.47 3.91 12.81
C GLY A 449 12.16 2.81 12.00
N PHE A 450 13.27 2.29 12.53
CA PHE A 450 13.99 1.17 11.91
C PHE A 450 13.15 -0.12 11.96
N GLY A 451 12.52 -0.40 13.10
CA GLY A 451 11.66 -1.57 13.28
C GLY A 451 10.47 -1.61 12.30
N LEU A 452 9.84 -0.46 12.04
CA LEU A 452 8.74 -0.34 11.08
C LEU A 452 9.20 -0.60 9.64
N ILE A 453 10.38 -0.09 9.25
CA ILE A 453 10.94 -0.35 7.91
C ILE A 453 11.23 -1.84 7.73
N VAL A 454 11.94 -2.47 8.66
CA VAL A 454 12.28 -3.90 8.58
C VAL A 454 11.03 -4.77 8.67
N GLY A 455 10.11 -4.47 9.59
CA GLY A 455 8.84 -5.20 9.73
C GLY A 455 7.98 -5.12 8.47
N GLY A 456 7.86 -3.92 7.88
CA GLY A 456 7.18 -3.74 6.59
C GLY A 456 7.83 -4.52 5.46
N TRP A 457 9.17 -4.59 5.44
CA TRP A 457 9.91 -5.36 4.45
C TRP A 457 9.66 -6.86 4.58
N VAL A 458 9.68 -7.41 5.79
CA VAL A 458 9.38 -8.84 6.04
C VAL A 458 7.96 -9.16 5.60
N ILE A 459 6.99 -8.37 6.05
CA ILE A 459 5.57 -8.59 5.77
C ILE A 459 5.28 -8.53 4.26
N SER A 460 5.77 -7.50 3.56
CA SER A 460 5.58 -7.37 2.11
C SER A 460 6.29 -8.47 1.33
N THR A 461 7.52 -8.83 1.72
CA THR A 461 8.27 -9.93 1.08
C THR A 461 7.53 -11.25 1.22
N MET A 462 7.03 -11.57 2.41
CA MET A 462 6.23 -12.77 2.63
C MET A 462 4.95 -12.75 1.80
N ALA A 463 4.19 -11.65 1.82
CA ALA A 463 2.97 -11.52 1.02
C ALA A 463 3.23 -11.66 -0.48
N LEU A 464 4.34 -11.12 -0.98
CA LEU A 464 4.77 -11.25 -2.36
C LEU A 464 5.14 -12.69 -2.71
N ILE A 465 5.91 -13.39 -1.87
CA ILE A 465 6.26 -14.80 -2.06
C ILE A 465 5.00 -15.67 -2.08
N PHE A 466 4.09 -15.49 -1.12
CA PHE A 466 2.82 -16.23 -1.09
C PHE A 466 1.96 -15.96 -2.32
N ASN A 467 1.85 -14.69 -2.76
CA ASN A 467 1.10 -14.32 -3.95
C ASN A 467 1.76 -14.85 -5.24
N THR A 468 3.08 -15.06 -5.25
CA THR A 468 3.81 -15.66 -6.38
C THR A 468 3.68 -17.18 -6.38
N ALA A 469 3.78 -17.85 -5.23
CA ALA A 469 3.69 -19.31 -5.13
C ALA A 469 2.26 -19.83 -5.39
N LEU A 470 1.23 -19.06 -4.98
CA LEU A 470 -0.17 -19.37 -5.22
C LEU A 470 -0.67 -18.87 -6.59
N TRP A 471 0.22 -18.36 -7.45
CA TRP A 471 -0.11 -18.00 -8.82
C TRP A 471 -0.11 -19.21 -9.77
N ASP A 472 0.75 -20.19 -9.51
CA ASP A 472 0.92 -21.39 -10.35
C ASP A 472 -0.06 -22.54 -9.99
N ILE A 473 -0.92 -22.32 -8.99
CA ILE A 473 -2.02 -23.21 -8.55
C ILE A 473 -3.34 -22.54 -8.90
#